data_AF-A0A813UMC1-F1
#
_entry.id   AF-A0A813UMC1-F1
#
_cell.length_a   1.000
_cell.length_b   1.000
_cell.length_c   1.000
_cell.angle_alpha   90.00
_cell.angle_beta   90.00
_cell.angle_gamma   90.00
#
_symmetry.space_group_name_H-M   'P 1'
#
loop_
_entity.id
_entity.type
_entity.pdbx_description
1 polymer ?
#
loop_
_entity_poly.entity_id
_entity_poly.type
_entity_poly.pdbx_seq_one_letter_code
_entity_poly.pdbx_strand_id
1 'polypeptide(L)'
;MGNSYSSSISYIEAKIQTSDGQTFEIPYDALVDHILLLRQVIKHSEIWQQEKKLNSFVEDYCRRMAYQAFTTHRQQRRLPWQIEWIWHVHRLHPIAYSNDCINQLPDHKVVDKNYTRLRMKKHQHYHSFVPFKSIKHRSTFIPSLDLASAVLRQIDFLQKFQKHNLFAMNLQTMKRDSFEKMVQNYVSFVKLANNNGIIVPTFEIDLIWHTHMRFPSSYQETSKALCGFLLNHDDSIEDNVLTDGYQKTADRWKSTYNVDYGKN
;
A
#
# COMPACT_ATOMS: atom_id res chain seq x y z
N MET A 1 -24.43 26.83 8.05
CA MET A 1 -25.44 25.77 7.79
C MET A 1 -24.69 24.54 7.33
N GLY A 2 -24.68 23.50 8.16
CA GLY A 2 -23.84 22.32 7.96
C GLY A 2 -24.54 21.30 7.07
N ASN A 3 -23.89 20.92 5.97
CA ASN A 3 -24.28 19.72 5.23
C ASN A 3 -23.73 18.51 5.97
N SER A 4 -24.59 17.86 6.75
CA SER A 4 -24.40 16.49 7.21
C SER A 4 -24.62 15.56 6.01
N TYR A 5 -23.56 15.21 5.28
CA TYR A 5 -23.60 14.10 4.35
C TYR A 5 -23.53 12.79 5.15
N SER A 6 -24.69 12.35 5.63
CA SER A 6 -24.93 10.97 6.05
C SER A 6 -25.50 10.20 4.86
N SER A 7 -24.68 9.95 3.85
CA SER A 7 -24.92 8.87 2.88
C SER A 7 -23.91 7.78 3.22
N SER A 8 -24.36 6.76 3.96
CA SER A 8 -23.58 5.56 4.20
C SER A 8 -23.21 4.97 2.83
N ILE A 9 -21.92 5.01 2.46
CA ILE A 9 -21.42 4.20 1.35
C ILE A 9 -21.87 2.76 1.67
N SER A 10 -22.55 2.11 0.73
CA SER A 10 -22.88 0.69 0.88
C SER A 10 -21.59 -0.06 1.15
N TYR A 11 -21.55 -0.83 2.22
CA TYR A 11 -20.37 -1.62 2.54
C TYR A 11 -20.16 -2.62 1.40
N ILE A 12 -19.02 -2.51 0.74
CA ILE A 12 -18.61 -3.39 -0.36
C ILE A 12 -17.33 -4.08 0.08
N GLU A 13 -17.35 -5.40 0.06
CA GLU A 13 -16.20 -6.26 0.28
C GLU A 13 -16.04 -7.15 -0.94
N ALA A 14 -14.86 -7.13 -1.53
CA ALA A 14 -14.51 -8.11 -2.53
C ALA A 14 -13.92 -9.33 -1.82
N LYS A 15 -14.50 -10.50 -2.06
CA LYS A 15 -14.08 -11.77 -1.48
C LYS A 15 -13.14 -12.51 -2.44
N ILE A 16 -12.05 -13.01 -1.90
CA ILE A 16 -11.03 -13.78 -2.61
C ILE A 16 -11.12 -15.20 -2.10
N GLN A 17 -11.61 -16.11 -2.94
CA GLN A 17 -11.59 -17.54 -2.64
C GLN A 17 -10.28 -18.17 -3.13
N THR A 18 -9.59 -18.83 -2.21
CA THR A 18 -8.33 -19.54 -2.50
C THR A 18 -8.58 -21.02 -2.74
N SER A 19 -7.58 -21.70 -3.29
CA SER A 19 -7.64 -23.11 -3.70
C SER A 19 -7.86 -24.06 -2.52
N ASP A 20 -7.44 -23.66 -1.31
CA ASP A 20 -7.63 -24.35 -0.04
C ASP A 20 -8.97 -24.01 0.67
N GLY A 21 -9.85 -23.26 0.01
CA GLY A 21 -11.17 -22.90 0.53
C GLY A 21 -11.18 -21.74 1.52
N GLN A 22 -10.03 -21.11 1.82
CA GLN A 22 -10.01 -19.89 2.61
C GLN A 22 -10.64 -18.73 1.83
N THR A 23 -11.22 -17.78 2.57
CA THR A 23 -11.78 -16.56 2.00
C THR A 23 -11.08 -15.36 2.63
N PHE A 24 -10.39 -14.58 1.79
CA PHE A 24 -9.78 -13.31 2.18
C PHE A 24 -10.62 -12.16 1.65
N GLU A 25 -10.57 -11.01 2.33
CA GLU A 25 -11.44 -9.88 2.01
C GLU A 25 -10.62 -8.61 1.81
N ILE A 26 -10.87 -7.92 0.70
CA ILE A 26 -10.39 -6.54 0.51
C ILE A 26 -11.60 -5.62 0.63
N PRO A 27 -11.72 -4.86 1.72
CA PRO A 27 -12.82 -3.94 1.93
C PRO A 27 -12.64 -2.70 1.04
N TYR A 28 -13.71 -2.20 0.44
CA TYR A 28 -13.65 -0.99 -0.38
C TYR A 28 -13.10 0.22 0.40
N ASP A 29 -13.38 0.28 1.70
CA ASP A 29 -12.83 1.30 2.61
C ASP A 29 -11.29 1.34 2.62
N ALA A 30 -10.61 0.21 2.41
CA ALA A 30 -9.16 0.17 2.31
C ALA A 30 -8.66 0.87 1.05
N LEU A 31 -9.33 0.65 -0.08
CA LEU A 31 -9.03 1.33 -1.36
C LEU A 31 -9.32 2.82 -1.24
N VAL A 32 -10.43 3.20 -0.61
CA VAL A 32 -10.77 4.61 -0.37
C VAL A 32 -9.71 5.30 0.49
N ASP A 33 -9.34 4.73 1.63
CA ASP A 33 -8.30 5.30 2.52
C ASP A 33 -6.94 5.38 1.80
N HIS A 34 -6.62 4.42 0.93
CA HIS A 34 -5.41 4.45 0.12
C HIS A 34 -5.45 5.58 -0.93
N ILE A 35 -6.52 5.68 -1.73
CA ILE A 35 -6.69 6.75 -2.72
C ILE A 35 -6.62 8.13 -2.07
N LEU A 36 -7.23 8.32 -0.89
CA LEU A 36 -7.18 9.58 -0.18
C LEU A 36 -5.76 9.95 0.27
N LEU A 37 -4.95 8.97 0.68
CA LEU A 37 -3.53 9.16 0.95
C LEU A 37 -2.79 9.59 -0.32
N LEU A 38 -2.98 8.87 -1.44
CA LEU A 38 -2.31 9.19 -2.71
C LEU A 38 -2.66 10.60 -3.21
N ARG A 39 -3.94 11.00 -3.14
CA ARG A 39 -4.39 12.36 -3.47
C ARG A 39 -3.69 13.41 -2.60
N GLN A 40 -3.55 13.14 -1.31
CA GLN A 40 -2.86 14.03 -0.38
C GLN A 40 -1.37 14.15 -0.73
N VAL A 41 -0.71 13.04 -1.07
CA VAL A 41 0.71 12.99 -1.46
C VAL A 41 0.96 13.76 -2.76
N ILE A 42 0.11 13.58 -3.77
CA ILE A 42 0.19 14.29 -5.06
C ILE A 42 0.00 15.80 -4.88
N LYS A 43 -0.98 16.20 -4.05
CA LYS A 43 -1.28 17.61 -3.77
C LYS A 43 -0.10 18.37 -3.16
N HIS A 44 0.81 17.66 -2.49
CA HIS A 44 1.97 18.21 -1.78
C HIS A 44 3.29 17.63 -2.32
N SER A 45 3.36 17.36 -3.62
CA SER A 45 4.48 16.65 -4.25
C SER A 45 5.82 17.38 -4.12
N GLU A 46 5.81 18.70 -3.94
CA GLU A 46 7.01 19.54 -3.77
C GLU A 46 7.83 19.19 -2.52
N ILE A 47 7.22 18.54 -1.53
CA ILE A 47 7.90 18.21 -0.27
C ILE A 47 8.89 17.04 -0.43
N TRP A 48 8.67 16.17 -1.42
CA TRP A 48 9.46 14.96 -1.64
C TRP A 48 10.76 15.23 -2.40
N GLN A 49 10.81 16.35 -3.14
CA GLN A 49 12.02 16.81 -3.82
C GLN A 49 12.99 17.53 -2.86
N GLN A 50 12.56 17.81 -1.63
CA GLN A 50 13.38 18.45 -0.60
C GLN A 50 14.04 17.40 0.27
N GLU A 51 15.24 16.95 -0.12
CA GLU A 51 16.00 15.88 0.53
C GLU A 51 16.02 15.98 2.07
N LYS A 52 16.37 17.17 2.61
CA LYS A 52 16.40 17.40 4.06
C LYS A 52 15.04 17.15 4.73
N LYS A 53 13.93 17.53 4.10
CA LYS A 53 12.58 17.28 4.64
C LYS A 53 12.21 15.81 4.55
N LEU A 54 12.46 15.18 3.41
CA LEU A 54 12.22 13.74 3.21
C LEU A 54 12.95 12.92 4.28
N ASN A 55 14.25 13.16 4.46
CA ASN A 55 15.06 12.48 5.48
C ASN A 55 14.50 12.72 6.89
N SER A 56 14.03 13.93 7.20
CA SER A 56 13.41 14.20 8.51
C SER A 56 12.12 13.40 8.75
N PHE A 57 11.33 13.12 7.71
CA PHE A 57 10.14 12.26 7.84
C PHE A 57 10.50 10.80 7.98
N VAL A 58 11.53 10.34 7.27
CA VAL A 58 12.07 8.97 7.42
C VAL A 58 12.57 8.76 8.86
N GLU A 59 13.35 9.70 9.40
CA GLU A 59 13.78 9.64 10.79
C GLU A 59 12.61 9.63 11.78
N ASP A 60 11.59 10.46 11.55
CA ASP A 60 10.39 10.50 12.41
C ASP A 60 9.62 9.17 12.37
N TYR A 61 9.48 8.58 11.17
CA TYR A 61 8.90 7.25 10.98
C TYR A 61 9.67 6.18 11.76
N CYS A 62 11.00 6.12 11.60
CA CYS A 62 11.86 5.17 12.29
C CYS A 62 11.76 5.30 13.83
N ARG A 63 11.73 6.54 14.35
CA ARG A 63 11.50 6.76 15.78
C ARG A 63 10.14 6.24 16.21
N ARG A 64 9.07 6.61 15.51
CA ARG A 64 7.71 6.14 15.86
C ARG A 64 7.60 4.61 15.83
N MET A 65 8.28 3.92 14.92
CA MET A 65 8.33 2.45 14.88
C MET A 65 8.99 1.89 16.14
N ALA A 66 10.16 2.43 16.52
CA ALA A 66 10.86 2.01 17.74
C ALA A 66 10.03 2.20 19.02
N TYR A 67 9.23 3.28 19.08
CA TYR A 67 8.32 3.55 20.20
C TYR A 67 6.96 2.84 20.07
N GLN A 68 6.80 1.92 19.11
CA GLN A 68 5.55 1.20 18.84
C GLN A 68 4.34 2.14 18.66
N ALA A 69 4.57 3.31 18.05
CA ALA A 69 3.57 4.36 17.87
C ALA A 69 2.66 4.14 16.65
N PHE A 70 2.49 2.89 16.23
CA PHE A 70 1.63 2.45 15.13
C PHE A 70 0.69 1.29 15.51
N THR A 71 0.82 0.70 16.70
CA THR A 71 0.17 -0.58 17.04
C THR A 71 -1.33 -0.44 17.33
N THR A 72 -1.79 0.73 17.75
CA THR A 72 -3.20 0.97 18.10
C THR A 72 -3.92 1.78 17.03
N HIS A 73 -5.23 1.57 16.91
CA HIS A 73 -6.11 2.38 16.07
C HIS A 73 -5.97 3.89 16.34
N ARG A 74 -5.92 4.28 17.62
CA ARG A 74 -5.81 5.68 18.05
C ARG A 74 -4.52 6.32 17.57
N GLN A 75 -3.40 5.60 17.63
CA GLN A 75 -2.11 6.08 17.14
C GLN A 75 -2.16 6.27 15.63
N GLN A 76 -2.59 5.24 14.88
CA GLN A 76 -2.63 5.32 13.42
C GLN A 76 -3.57 6.40 12.89
N ARG A 77 -4.70 6.65 13.57
CA ARG A 77 -5.63 7.73 13.19
C ARG A 77 -5.02 9.13 13.35
N ARG A 78 -4.04 9.28 14.25
CA ARG A 78 -3.37 10.55 14.56
C ARG A 78 -2.05 10.73 13.80
N LEU A 79 -1.67 9.79 12.95
CA LEU A 79 -0.46 9.92 12.16
C LEU A 79 -0.59 11.11 11.21
N PRO A 80 0.43 11.99 11.13
CA PRO A 80 0.57 12.91 10.02
C PRO A 80 0.63 12.12 8.71
N TRP A 81 0.03 12.66 7.65
CA TRP A 81 -0.05 11.96 6.36
C TRP A 81 1.34 11.72 5.75
N GLN A 82 2.34 12.56 6.07
CA GLN A 82 3.72 12.35 5.64
C GLN A 82 4.29 11.05 6.22
N ILE A 83 4.00 10.78 7.50
CA ILE A 83 4.47 9.56 8.18
C ILE A 83 3.67 8.34 7.71
N GLU A 84 2.36 8.49 7.47
CA GLU A 84 1.56 7.45 6.84
C GLU A 84 2.10 7.11 5.44
N TRP A 85 2.59 8.10 4.68
CA TRP A 85 3.21 7.88 3.38
C TRP A 85 4.53 7.09 3.48
N ILE A 86 5.46 7.50 4.34
CA ILE A 86 6.71 6.73 4.56
C ILE A 86 6.38 5.28 4.99
N TRP A 87 5.42 5.11 5.90
CA TRP A 87 5.01 3.78 6.34
C TRP A 87 4.32 2.97 5.23
N HIS A 88 3.55 3.61 4.36
CA HIS A 88 2.99 2.97 3.19
C HIS A 88 4.09 2.48 2.24
N VAL A 89 5.06 3.34 1.88
CA VAL A 89 6.19 2.97 1.00
C VAL A 89 6.99 1.81 1.58
N HIS A 90 7.25 1.80 2.89
CA HIS A 90 7.93 0.66 3.52
C HIS A 90 7.14 -0.64 3.34
N ARG A 91 5.81 -0.62 3.50
CA ARG A 91 4.95 -1.80 3.30
C ARG A 91 4.81 -2.24 1.85
N LEU A 92 5.11 -1.39 0.87
CA LEU A 92 5.25 -1.80 -0.53
C LEU A 92 6.45 -2.73 -0.74
N HIS A 93 7.31 -2.94 0.27
CA HIS A 93 8.40 -3.91 0.22
C HIS A 93 8.12 -5.03 1.23
N PRO A 94 7.15 -5.94 0.95
CA PRO A 94 6.57 -6.82 1.96
C PRO A 94 7.60 -7.75 2.62
N ILE A 95 8.61 -8.22 1.89
CA ILE A 95 9.70 -9.04 2.45
C ILE A 95 10.56 -8.21 3.41
N ALA A 96 11.02 -7.04 2.98
CA ALA A 96 11.84 -6.14 3.80
C ALA A 96 11.07 -5.68 5.04
N TYR A 97 9.84 -5.22 4.87
CA TYR A 97 8.96 -4.78 5.96
C TYR A 97 8.73 -5.88 6.99
N SER A 98 8.46 -7.10 6.53
CA SER A 98 8.26 -8.26 7.41
C SER A 98 9.50 -8.56 8.22
N ASN A 99 10.66 -8.66 7.57
CA ASN A 99 11.94 -8.91 8.24
C ASN A 99 12.29 -7.80 9.23
N ASP A 100 12.12 -6.53 8.85
CA ASP A 100 12.43 -5.40 9.71
C ASP A 100 11.55 -5.39 10.96
N CYS A 101 10.25 -5.67 10.81
CA CYS A 101 9.34 -5.75 11.94
C CYS A 101 9.68 -6.96 12.85
N ILE A 102 9.84 -8.14 12.28
CA ILE A 102 10.11 -9.38 13.03
C ILE A 102 11.44 -9.27 13.78
N ASN A 103 12.47 -8.70 13.18
CA ASN A 103 13.81 -8.66 13.78
C ASN A 103 13.99 -7.53 14.80
N GLN A 104 13.19 -6.45 14.73
CA GLN A 104 13.45 -5.23 15.49
C GLN A 104 12.32 -4.83 16.45
N LEU A 105 11.09 -5.31 16.25
CA LEU A 105 9.98 -5.01 17.16
C LEU A 105 9.91 -6.01 18.32
N PRO A 106 9.59 -5.58 19.55
CA PRO A 106 9.60 -6.46 20.73
C PRO A 106 8.62 -7.64 20.68
N ASP A 107 7.54 -7.53 19.90
CA ASP A 107 6.54 -8.59 19.74
C ASP A 107 6.82 -9.51 18.53
N HIS A 108 7.89 -9.23 17.77
CA HIS A 108 8.28 -9.96 16.57
C HIS A 108 7.16 -10.08 15.53
N LYS A 109 6.29 -9.06 15.43
CA LYS A 109 5.14 -9.06 14.54
C LYS A 109 5.15 -7.88 13.58
N VAL A 110 4.57 -8.09 12.40
CA VAL A 110 4.25 -7.01 11.47
C VAL A 110 3.17 -6.10 12.04
N VAL A 111 3.18 -4.83 11.67
CA VAL A 111 2.14 -3.87 12.06
C VAL A 111 1.17 -3.66 10.90
N ASP A 112 -0.07 -4.12 11.07
CA ASP A 112 -1.13 -3.92 10.08
C ASP A 112 -1.72 -2.51 10.09
N LYS A 113 -2.22 -2.05 8.94
CA LYS A 113 -3.12 -0.90 8.92
C LYS A 113 -4.40 -1.27 9.65
N ASN A 114 -4.78 -0.40 10.57
CA ASN A 114 -6.15 -0.30 11.05
C ASN A 114 -6.91 0.69 10.16
N TYR A 115 -7.89 0.23 9.39
CA TYR A 115 -8.90 1.12 8.82
C TYR A 115 -10.11 1.18 9.76
N THR A 116 -10.76 2.33 9.81
CA THR A 116 -12.10 2.45 10.41
C THR A 116 -13.04 2.81 9.30
N ARG A 117 -14.23 2.20 9.31
CA ARG A 117 -15.38 2.62 8.50
C ARG A 117 -15.42 4.13 8.39
N LEU A 118 -15.55 4.60 7.15
CA LEU A 118 -15.42 5.98 6.68
C LEU A 118 -15.87 7.04 7.69
N ARG A 119 -14.97 7.40 8.61
CA ARG A 119 -14.98 8.68 9.27
C ARG A 119 -13.85 9.45 8.63
N MET A 120 -14.20 10.52 7.90
CA MET A 120 -13.21 11.44 7.36
C MET A 120 -12.20 11.77 8.46
N LYS A 121 -10.94 11.38 8.26
CA LYS A 121 -9.86 11.76 9.17
C LYS A 121 -9.74 13.28 9.06
N LYS A 122 -9.88 13.98 10.18
CA LYS A 122 -9.51 15.41 10.24
C LYS A 122 -8.05 15.52 9.84
N HIS A 123 -7.70 16.51 9.03
CA HIS A 123 -6.31 16.78 8.65
C HIS A 123 -5.46 16.88 9.93
N GLN A 124 -4.47 16.00 10.06
CA GLN A 124 -3.54 16.02 11.19
C GLN A 124 -2.38 16.96 10.83
N HIS A 125 -2.15 17.97 11.66
CA HIS A 125 -0.95 18.79 11.52
C HIS A 125 0.29 17.94 11.78
N TYR A 126 1.33 18.15 10.98
CA TYR A 126 2.60 17.48 11.20
C TYR A 126 3.22 18.01 12.50
N HIS A 127 3.45 17.08 13.43
CA HIS A 127 4.22 17.31 14.63
C HIS A 127 5.25 16.20 14.74
N SER A 128 6.52 16.58 14.68
CA SER A 128 7.63 15.64 14.84
C SER A 128 7.48 14.91 16.17
N PHE A 129 7.66 13.59 16.17
CA PHE A 129 7.51 12.74 17.33
C PHE A 129 8.67 12.87 18.32
N VAL A 130 9.69 13.70 18.03
CA VAL A 130 10.86 13.89 18.92
C VAL A 130 10.38 14.25 20.33
N PRO A 131 10.46 13.32 21.31
CA PRO A 131 10.19 13.66 22.69
C PRO A 131 11.37 14.50 23.16
N PHE A 132 11.11 15.72 23.63
CA PHE A 132 12.17 16.68 23.94
C PHE A 132 13.08 16.28 25.13
N LYS A 133 12.85 15.15 25.79
CA LYS A 133 13.64 14.71 26.96
C LYS A 133 13.68 13.17 27.07
N SER A 134 14.81 12.58 26.68
CA SER A 134 15.47 11.38 27.26
C SER A 134 16.23 10.57 26.20
N ILE A 135 17.30 11.15 25.67
CA ILE A 135 18.33 10.43 24.93
C ILE A 135 19.12 9.58 25.93
N LYS A 136 18.56 8.45 26.38
CA LYS A 136 19.35 7.46 27.15
C LYS A 136 19.19 6.00 26.72
N HIS A 137 18.28 5.64 25.82
CA HIS A 137 18.32 4.33 25.16
C HIS A 137 17.98 4.45 23.67
N ARG A 138 18.99 4.26 22.81
CA ARG A 138 18.95 4.37 21.35
C ARG A 138 18.52 3.04 20.68
N SER A 139 17.35 2.49 21.00
CA SER A 139 16.78 1.51 20.07
C SER A 139 16.10 2.29 18.95
N THR A 140 16.79 2.51 17.84
CA THR A 140 16.18 3.04 16.61
C THR A 140 15.77 1.87 15.73
N PHE A 141 14.55 1.89 15.23
CA PHE A 141 14.14 1.01 14.14
C PHE A 141 14.90 1.45 12.88
N ILE A 142 15.60 0.55 12.22
CA ILE A 142 16.44 0.81 11.05
C ILE A 142 15.88 -0.03 9.90
N PRO A 143 15.15 0.59 8.95
CA PRO A 143 14.70 -0.12 7.76
C PRO A 143 15.89 -0.70 6.99
N SER A 144 15.76 -1.93 6.50
CA SER A 144 16.76 -2.55 5.62
C SER A 144 16.79 -1.92 4.22
N LEU A 145 15.74 -1.16 3.87
CA LEU A 145 15.60 -0.40 2.63
C LEU A 145 16.01 1.07 2.83
N ASP A 146 16.63 1.67 1.79
CA ASP A 146 16.66 3.13 1.67
C ASP A 146 15.26 3.67 1.36
N LEU A 147 14.54 4.07 2.41
CA LEU A 147 13.19 4.61 2.31
C LEU A 147 13.12 5.94 1.56
N ALA A 148 14.17 6.76 1.57
CA ALA A 148 14.17 8.02 0.83
C ALA A 148 14.17 7.73 -0.67
N SER A 149 15.07 6.86 -1.12
CA SER A 149 15.10 6.38 -2.51
C SER A 149 13.80 5.66 -2.89
N ALA A 150 13.25 4.83 -2.02
CA ALA A 150 11.97 4.15 -2.28
C ALA A 150 10.80 5.13 -2.46
N VAL A 151 10.75 6.22 -1.68
CA VAL A 151 9.74 7.28 -1.86
C VAL A 151 9.86 7.93 -3.24
N LEU A 152 11.10 8.15 -3.72
CA LEU A 152 11.33 8.73 -5.04
C LEU A 152 10.94 7.79 -6.19
N ARG A 153 11.13 6.48 -6.04
CA ARG A 153 10.70 5.49 -7.04
C ARG A 153 9.18 5.45 -7.23
N GLN A 154 8.42 5.83 -6.20
CA GLN A 154 6.95 5.91 -6.29
C GLN A 154 6.42 7.13 -7.08
N ILE A 155 7.29 8.05 -7.54
CA ILE A 155 6.86 9.24 -8.29
C ILE A 155 6.14 8.87 -9.59
N ASP A 156 6.65 7.89 -10.35
CA ASP A 156 6.02 7.48 -11.61
C ASP A 156 4.62 6.89 -11.38
N PHE A 157 4.46 6.02 -10.37
CA PHE A 157 3.15 5.52 -9.97
C PHE A 157 2.17 6.66 -9.61
N LEU A 158 2.62 7.67 -8.86
CA LEU A 158 1.81 8.83 -8.51
C LEU A 158 1.39 9.65 -9.75
N GLN A 159 2.29 9.80 -10.73
CA GLN A 159 1.98 10.50 -11.98
C GLN A 159 0.97 9.73 -12.84
N LYS A 160 1.11 8.40 -12.92
CA LYS A 160 0.12 7.52 -13.57
C LYS A 160 -1.23 7.62 -12.87
N PHE A 161 -1.24 7.60 -11.53
CA PHE A 161 -2.46 7.74 -10.76
C PHE A 161 -3.14 9.09 -11.00
N GLN A 162 -2.39 10.21 -11.00
CA GLN A 162 -2.93 11.55 -11.24
C GLN A 162 -3.66 11.67 -12.59
N LYS A 163 -3.25 10.89 -13.60
CA LYS A 163 -3.87 10.84 -14.93
C LYS A 163 -5.03 9.85 -15.01
N HIS A 164 -5.19 8.96 -14.03
CA HIS A 164 -6.21 7.93 -14.01
C HIS A 164 -7.57 8.47 -13.53
N ASN A 165 -8.68 7.95 -14.07
CA ASN A 165 -10.04 8.40 -13.73
C ASN A 165 -10.37 8.29 -12.23
N LEU A 166 -9.77 7.32 -11.53
CA LEU A 166 -9.93 7.14 -10.08
C LEU A 166 -9.40 8.33 -9.26
N PHE A 167 -8.45 9.10 -9.78
CA PHE A 167 -7.91 10.27 -9.08
C PHE A 167 -8.96 11.36 -8.86
N ALA A 168 -9.83 11.62 -9.83
CA ALA A 168 -10.89 12.63 -9.72
C ALA A 168 -12.26 12.06 -9.32
N MET A 169 -12.42 10.73 -9.33
CA MET A 169 -13.70 10.06 -9.06
C MET A 169 -14.29 10.41 -7.69
N ASN A 170 -15.61 10.61 -7.63
CA ASN A 170 -16.34 10.57 -6.38
C ASN A 170 -16.38 9.12 -5.86
N LEU A 171 -15.59 8.82 -4.84
CA LEU A 171 -15.45 7.45 -4.32
C LEU A 171 -16.74 6.91 -3.70
N GLN A 172 -17.73 7.76 -3.41
CA GLN A 172 -19.05 7.32 -2.95
C GLN A 172 -19.89 6.70 -4.07
N THR A 173 -19.53 6.92 -5.33
CA THR A 173 -20.32 6.48 -6.50
C THR A 173 -19.71 5.27 -7.21
N MET A 174 -18.65 4.67 -6.67
CA MET A 174 -18.08 3.44 -7.23
C MET A 174 -19.10 2.32 -7.18
N LYS A 175 -19.30 1.63 -8.31
CA LYS A 175 -20.17 0.46 -8.38
C LYS A 175 -19.48 -0.74 -7.74
N ARG A 176 -20.25 -1.57 -7.03
CA ARG A 176 -19.77 -2.83 -6.41
C ARG A 176 -19.04 -3.71 -7.43
N ASP A 177 -19.69 -4.02 -8.55
CA ASP A 177 -19.16 -4.90 -9.58
C ASP A 177 -17.84 -4.38 -10.17
N SER A 178 -17.67 -3.05 -10.24
CA SER A 178 -16.43 -2.44 -10.71
C SER A 178 -15.28 -2.69 -9.74
N PHE A 179 -15.50 -2.50 -8.44
CA PHE A 179 -14.48 -2.78 -7.43
C PHE A 179 -14.18 -4.28 -7.32
N GLU A 180 -15.20 -5.14 -7.34
CA GLU A 180 -15.03 -6.60 -7.35
C GLU A 180 -14.24 -7.06 -8.58
N LYS A 181 -14.49 -6.46 -9.76
CA LYS A 181 -13.72 -6.74 -10.97
C LYS A 181 -12.23 -6.35 -10.83
N MET A 182 -11.93 -5.19 -10.25
CA MET A 182 -10.55 -4.77 -9.99
C MET A 182 -9.83 -5.77 -9.07
N VAL A 183 -10.50 -6.19 -7.99
CA VAL A 183 -9.94 -7.19 -7.05
C VAL A 183 -9.78 -8.55 -7.72
N GLN A 184 -10.75 -8.99 -8.52
CA GLN A 184 -10.65 -10.24 -9.27
C GLN A 184 -9.45 -10.23 -10.24
N ASN A 185 -9.23 -9.12 -10.94
CA ASN A 185 -8.08 -8.98 -11.84
C ASN A 185 -6.75 -9.04 -11.07
N TYR A 186 -6.68 -8.40 -9.90
CA TYR A 186 -5.54 -8.49 -9.00
C TYR A 186 -5.29 -9.93 -8.52
N VAL A 187 -6.33 -10.66 -8.10
CA VAL A 187 -6.20 -12.06 -7.66
C VAL A 187 -5.70 -12.95 -8.81
N SER A 188 -6.28 -12.79 -10.00
CA SER A 188 -5.81 -13.49 -11.20
C SER A 188 -4.34 -13.18 -11.50
N PHE A 189 -3.93 -11.92 -11.35
CA PHE A 189 -2.53 -11.53 -11.54
C PHE A 189 -1.58 -12.22 -10.55
N VAL A 190 -1.91 -12.25 -9.25
CA VAL A 190 -1.08 -12.93 -8.24
C VAL A 190 -0.95 -14.43 -8.54
N LYS A 191 -2.00 -15.07 -9.05
CA LYS A 191 -1.95 -16.50 -9.45
C LYS A 191 -1.00 -16.78 -10.63
N LEU A 192 -0.58 -15.77 -11.40
CA LEU A 192 0.42 -15.92 -12.46
C LEU A 192 1.86 -15.92 -11.92
N ALA A 193 2.06 -15.54 -10.66
CA ALA A 193 3.38 -15.51 -10.04
C ALA A 193 3.98 -16.91 -9.97
N ASN A 194 5.28 -17.00 -10.25
CA ASN A 194 6.06 -18.21 -10.04
C ASN A 194 7.47 -17.84 -9.60
N ASN A 195 8.20 -18.80 -9.02
CA ASN A 195 9.53 -18.56 -8.43
C ASN A 195 10.60 -18.10 -9.44
N ASN A 196 10.35 -18.21 -10.75
CA ASN A 196 11.37 -18.05 -11.79
C ASN A 196 11.05 -16.92 -12.78
N GLY A 197 10.03 -16.09 -12.53
CA GLY A 197 9.60 -15.09 -13.50
C GLY A 197 9.00 -13.84 -12.88
N ILE A 198 9.34 -12.70 -13.47
CA ILE A 198 8.75 -11.41 -13.14
C ILE A 198 7.32 -11.37 -13.71
N ILE A 199 6.40 -10.81 -12.93
CA ILE A 199 5.07 -10.42 -13.40
C ILE A 199 4.95 -8.90 -13.26
N VAL A 200 4.42 -8.22 -14.28
CA VAL A 200 4.31 -6.76 -14.33
C VAL A 200 2.83 -6.39 -14.35
N PRO A 201 2.31 -5.70 -13.31
CA PRO A 201 0.88 -5.42 -13.20
C PRO A 201 0.43 -4.35 -14.21
N THR A 202 -0.88 -4.33 -14.52
CA THR A 202 -1.51 -3.11 -15.04
C THR A 202 -1.65 -2.08 -13.93
N PHE A 203 -1.84 -0.80 -14.26
CA PHE A 203 -2.03 0.25 -13.25
C PHE A 203 -3.12 -0.07 -12.20
N GLU A 204 -4.30 -0.52 -12.64
CA GLU A 204 -5.40 -0.84 -11.69
C GLU A 204 -5.08 -2.05 -10.81
N ILE A 205 -4.39 -3.06 -11.36
CA ILE A 205 -3.91 -4.22 -10.60
C ILE A 205 -2.90 -3.77 -9.55
N ASP A 206 -1.95 -2.91 -9.93
CA ASP A 206 -0.92 -2.38 -9.03
C ASP A 206 -1.54 -1.53 -7.91
N LEU A 207 -2.56 -0.72 -8.22
CA LEU A 207 -3.30 0.05 -7.23
C LEU A 207 -3.99 -0.83 -6.17
N ILE A 208 -4.64 -1.93 -6.59
CA ILE A 208 -5.23 -2.90 -5.64
C ILE A 208 -4.14 -3.64 -4.86
N TRP A 209 -3.04 -3.98 -5.51
CA TRP A 209 -1.92 -4.64 -4.87
C TRP A 209 -1.30 -3.77 -3.77
N HIS A 210 -0.99 -2.51 -4.06
CA HIS A 210 -0.57 -1.50 -3.08
C HIS A 210 -1.58 -1.36 -1.94
N THR A 211 -2.88 -1.40 -2.25
CA THR A 211 -3.95 -1.35 -1.24
C THR A 211 -3.87 -2.53 -0.28
N HIS A 212 -3.69 -3.74 -0.80
CA HIS A 212 -3.62 -4.96 0.01
C HIS A 212 -2.34 -5.03 0.85
N MET A 213 -1.19 -4.61 0.32
CA MET A 213 0.09 -4.58 1.05
C MET A 213 0.06 -3.66 2.29
N ARG A 214 -0.94 -2.79 2.43
CA ARG A 214 -1.16 -2.02 3.68
C ARG A 214 -1.56 -2.91 4.86
N PHE A 215 -1.93 -4.16 4.61
CA PHE A 215 -2.30 -5.19 5.59
C PHE A 215 -1.33 -6.39 5.50
N PRO A 216 -0.06 -6.23 5.93
CA PRO A 216 0.97 -7.25 5.78
C PRO A 216 0.58 -8.65 6.23
N SER A 217 -0.19 -8.81 7.32
CA SER A 217 -0.63 -10.13 7.77
C SER A 217 -1.55 -10.80 6.75
N SER A 218 -2.64 -10.12 6.36
CA SER A 218 -3.59 -10.60 5.34
C SER A 218 -2.91 -10.82 4.00
N TYR A 219 -2.03 -9.90 3.61
CA TYR A 219 -1.30 -9.97 2.34
C TYR A 219 -0.39 -11.19 2.29
N GLN A 220 0.32 -11.49 3.38
CA GLN A 220 1.20 -12.65 3.47
C GLN A 220 0.43 -13.97 3.40
N GLU A 221 -0.67 -14.08 4.13
CA GLU A 221 -1.52 -15.29 4.10
C GLU A 221 -2.12 -15.50 2.71
N THR A 222 -2.72 -14.45 2.14
CA THR A 222 -3.34 -14.51 0.81
C THR A 222 -2.31 -14.83 -0.28
N SER A 223 -1.13 -14.22 -0.24
CA SER A 223 -0.08 -14.47 -1.25
C SER A 223 0.39 -15.93 -1.21
N LYS A 224 0.62 -16.47 -0.01
CA LYS A 224 0.98 -17.88 0.18
C LYS A 224 -0.13 -18.81 -0.32
N ALA A 225 -1.39 -18.49 -0.04
CA ALA A 225 -2.52 -19.30 -0.50
C ALA A 225 -2.75 -19.22 -2.03
N LEU A 226 -2.41 -18.10 -2.68
CA LEU A 226 -2.61 -17.90 -4.12
C LEU A 226 -1.46 -18.41 -4.98
N CYS A 227 -0.21 -18.20 -4.55
CA CYS A 227 0.98 -18.50 -5.36
C CYS A 227 2.08 -19.30 -4.61
N GLY A 228 1.86 -19.66 -3.35
CA GLY A 228 2.77 -20.51 -2.57
C GLY A 228 3.86 -19.76 -1.80
N PHE A 229 4.03 -18.45 -2.01
CA PHE A 229 5.05 -17.65 -1.35
C PHE A 229 4.57 -16.22 -1.05
N LEU A 230 5.34 -15.47 -0.25
CA LEU A 230 5.13 -14.03 -0.09
C LEU A 230 5.63 -13.35 -1.35
N LEU A 231 4.71 -12.96 -2.23
CA LEU A 231 5.03 -12.24 -3.44
C LEU A 231 5.65 -10.87 -3.07
N ASN A 232 6.80 -10.55 -3.64
CA ASN A 232 7.45 -9.26 -3.42
C ASN A 232 6.95 -8.22 -4.43
N HIS A 233 6.99 -6.95 -4.07
CA HIS A 233 6.79 -5.83 -4.98
C HIS A 233 8.13 -5.09 -5.09
N ASP A 234 8.85 -5.39 -6.17
CA ASP A 234 10.16 -4.80 -6.45
C ASP A 234 9.97 -3.61 -7.40
N ASP A 235 10.05 -2.41 -6.83
CA ASP A 235 9.89 -1.15 -7.54
C ASP A 235 11.23 -0.59 -8.08
N SER A 236 12.32 -1.38 -8.03
CA SER A 236 13.65 -0.99 -8.48
C SER A 236 14.05 -1.56 -9.85
N ILE A 237 13.15 -2.30 -10.50
CA ILE A 237 13.38 -2.94 -11.79
C ILE A 237 13.46 -1.89 -12.91
N GLU A 238 14.48 -2.00 -13.77
CA GLU A 238 14.70 -1.11 -14.92
C GLU A 238 13.57 -1.17 -15.97
N ASP A 239 13.27 -0.06 -16.62
CA ASP A 239 12.13 0.11 -17.56
C ASP A 239 12.14 -0.87 -18.76
N ASN A 240 13.32 -1.21 -19.28
CA ASN A 240 13.49 -2.18 -20.35
C ASN A 240 13.07 -3.60 -19.89
N VAL A 241 13.45 -4.00 -18.69
CA VAL A 241 13.06 -5.29 -18.08
C VAL A 241 11.56 -5.30 -17.79
N LEU A 242 10.98 -4.17 -17.38
CA LEU A 242 9.55 -4.02 -17.17
C LEU A 242 8.75 -4.18 -18.47
N THR A 243 9.26 -3.68 -19.61
CA THR A 243 8.60 -3.79 -20.92
C THR A 243 8.51 -5.26 -21.36
N ASP A 244 9.63 -5.98 -21.31
CA ASP A 244 9.66 -7.42 -21.63
C ASP A 244 8.85 -8.24 -20.62
N GLY A 245 8.92 -7.88 -19.34
CA GLY A 245 8.15 -8.50 -18.27
C GLY A 245 6.65 -8.33 -18.45
N TYR A 246 6.21 -7.16 -18.92
CA TYR A 246 4.81 -6.90 -19.23
C TYR A 246 4.30 -7.77 -20.37
N GLN A 247 5.04 -7.89 -21.47
CA GLN A 247 4.61 -8.76 -22.57
C GLN A 247 4.51 -10.22 -22.13
N LYS A 248 5.50 -10.71 -21.36
CA LYS A 248 5.46 -12.07 -20.79
C LYS A 248 4.27 -12.26 -19.85
N THR A 249 3.92 -11.24 -19.07
CA THR A 249 2.74 -11.26 -18.19
C THR A 249 1.46 -11.32 -19.02
N ALA A 250 1.37 -10.52 -20.09
CA ALA A 250 0.23 -10.49 -20.99
C ALA A 250 0.01 -11.82 -21.71
N ASP A 251 1.09 -12.45 -22.18
CA ASP A 251 1.04 -13.77 -22.84
C ASP A 251 0.57 -14.86 -21.86
N ARG A 252 1.12 -14.88 -20.65
CA ARG A 252 0.69 -15.81 -19.58
C ARG A 252 -0.77 -15.58 -19.21
N TRP A 253 -1.19 -14.32 -19.08
CA TRP A 253 -2.57 -13.95 -18.80
C TRP A 253 -3.51 -14.45 -19.88
N LYS A 254 -3.18 -14.20 -21.16
CA LYS A 254 -3.97 -14.66 -22.31
C LYS A 254 -4.06 -16.19 -22.34
N SER A 255 -2.95 -16.88 -22.14
CA SER A 255 -2.92 -18.35 -22.12
C SER A 255 -3.71 -18.95 -20.95
N THR A 256 -3.76 -18.27 -19.80
CA THR A 256 -4.40 -18.80 -18.59
C THR A 256 -5.91 -18.50 -18.56
N TYR A 257 -6.29 -17.29 -18.98
CA TYR A 257 -7.66 -16.77 -18.82
C TYR A 257 -8.41 -16.58 -20.13
N ASN A 258 -7.76 -16.79 -21.28
CA ASN A 258 -8.33 -16.58 -22.62
C ASN A 258 -8.91 -15.18 -22.87
N VAL A 259 -8.42 -14.17 -22.16
CA VAL A 259 -8.80 -12.76 -22.32
C VAL A 259 -7.53 -11.92 -22.46
N ASP A 260 -7.61 -10.80 -23.16
CA ASP A 260 -6.44 -9.95 -23.35
C ASP A 260 -6.06 -9.25 -22.04
N TYR A 261 -4.76 -9.04 -21.85
CA TYR A 261 -4.28 -8.29 -20.70
C TYR A 261 -4.59 -6.80 -20.88
N GLY A 262 -5.05 -6.14 -19.81
CA GLY A 262 -5.38 -4.72 -19.83
C GLY A 262 -4.15 -3.86 -20.13
N LYS A 263 -4.33 -2.60 -20.53
CA LYS A 263 -3.22 -1.70 -20.86
C LYS A 263 -2.65 -1.03 -19.60
N ASN A 264 -1.34 -0.77 -19.63
CA ASN A 264 -0.65 0.13 -18.69
C ASN A 264 -0.76 1.60 -19.13
#